data_AF-A0A838KPT8-F1
#
_entry.id   AF-A0A838KPT8-F1
#
_cell.length_a   1.000
_cell.length_b   1.000
_cell.length_c   1.000
_cell.angle_alpha   90.00
_cell.angle_beta   90.00
_cell.angle_gamma   90.00
#
_symmetry.space_group_name_H-M   'P 1'
#
loop_
_entity.id
_entity.type
_entity.pdbx_description
1 polymer ?
#
loop_
_entity_poly.entity_id
_entity_poly.type
_entity_poly.pdbx_seq_one_letter_code
_entity_poly.pdbx_strand_id
1 'polypeptide(L)'
;MHEYMHATTPTADTEVRRWHRAYGLQVVLAIGLFGAAVLVARIQHLPVRDPDDSIMGPSYVRLPLIAVTCFLVDVAARSLRGGGGLVGWRARVPAVVRERWNAPRVRLVLIGMGSWYLAYVGFRNLKSYVPFVRPHMLDDDLLRLDRDLALGHDPATLLHDLLGTGVAAHLMSVTYVAWIVFLTLSLVIALFWTSNVATACWYVTAVAVNWVLGVAIYYLVPSTGPIYARPELFADLPETQVTHIARSWLADRTDMLADPFGTDALQTIAAFASLHVSVMVTASLVAMMIGLRPVWIQWGLWLFLLLNVLATVYLGWHYLLDVFGGVAIGVVAVWTAAWGTGNAHRLPSLVPARHEHADALTSPAYDGSVGAVGRARPERERFWSWPTVVTVLRTVGALTMVVLAFRDDSMGFLLAGLAIYWAGDNLDGWLARRLDQETRTGAVADIVCDRLSAVPFYVGLVWMDTTLALPVGVYVLEFLVVDLVLSLGFLAWPLVSPNYFYLVDHRLWALNWSPLGKTVNSAAFLAILLLTRDAVLATVFALALLTLKVLSLARLLRHALPDASVHDPRIRGHAAKSAGGAGP
;
A
#
# COMPACT_ATOMS: atom_id res chain seq x y z
N MET A 1 32.53 -35.20 -27.21
CA MET A 1 33.55 -34.34 -26.57
C MET A 1 32.80 -33.49 -25.56
N HIS A 2 32.94 -33.84 -24.29
CA HIS A 2 32.19 -33.28 -23.15
C HIS A 2 32.60 -31.84 -22.87
N GLU A 3 31.64 -30.93 -22.74
CA GLU A 3 31.86 -29.66 -22.05
C GLU A 3 30.68 -29.41 -21.10
N TYR A 4 30.88 -29.81 -19.85
CA TYR A 4 30.00 -29.51 -18.73
C TYR A 4 30.18 -28.03 -18.39
N MET A 5 29.18 -27.20 -18.71
CA MET A 5 29.15 -25.80 -18.31
C MET A 5 28.93 -25.73 -16.78
N HIS A 6 30.01 -25.45 -16.06
CA HIS A 6 30.00 -25.22 -14.62
C HIS A 6 28.98 -24.12 -14.27
N ALA A 7 27.95 -24.46 -13.49
CA ALA A 7 27.23 -23.49 -12.70
C ALA A 7 28.23 -22.86 -11.71
N THR A 8 28.74 -21.68 -12.05
CA THR A 8 29.65 -20.92 -11.19
C THR A 8 28.96 -20.63 -9.87
N THR A 9 29.43 -21.28 -8.82
CA THR A 9 29.18 -20.89 -7.43
C THR A 9 29.54 -19.41 -7.28
N PRO A 10 28.68 -18.57 -6.67
CA PRO A 10 29.00 -17.17 -6.46
C PRO A 10 30.31 -17.09 -5.68
N THR A 11 31.30 -16.40 -6.23
CA THR A 11 32.56 -16.14 -5.53
C THR A 11 32.29 -15.38 -4.22
N ALA A 12 33.12 -15.58 -3.19
CA ALA A 12 33.01 -14.88 -1.90
C ALA A 12 32.93 -13.34 -2.08
N ASP A 13 33.59 -12.82 -3.12
CA ASP A 13 33.61 -11.38 -3.45
C ASP A 13 32.27 -10.85 -3.98
N THR A 14 31.51 -11.69 -4.71
CA THR A 14 30.12 -11.39 -5.12
C THR A 14 29.14 -11.41 -3.95
N GLU A 15 29.33 -12.30 -2.96
CA GLU A 15 28.52 -12.26 -1.73
C GLU A 15 28.82 -11.01 -0.90
N VAL A 16 30.11 -10.68 -0.70
CA VAL A 16 30.54 -9.48 0.05
C VAL A 16 30.01 -8.18 -0.58
N ARG A 17 30.00 -8.06 -1.92
CA ARG A 17 29.37 -6.90 -2.61
C ARG A 17 27.86 -6.86 -2.44
N ARG A 18 27.19 -8.02 -2.42
CA ARG A 18 25.74 -8.12 -2.18
C ARG A 18 25.39 -7.67 -0.75
N TRP A 19 26.23 -7.99 0.23
CA TRP A 19 26.07 -7.59 1.63
C TRP A 19 26.25 -6.08 1.86
N HIS A 20 27.26 -5.47 1.23
CA HIS A 20 27.45 -4.01 1.31
C HIS A 20 26.31 -3.23 0.65
N ARG A 21 25.72 -3.74 -0.44
CA ARG A 21 24.53 -3.14 -1.06
C ARG A 21 23.26 -3.31 -0.24
N ALA A 22 23.11 -4.41 0.50
CA ALA A 22 21.89 -4.72 1.23
C ALA A 22 21.52 -3.68 2.30
N TYR A 23 22.48 -3.15 3.04
CA TYR A 23 22.24 -2.09 4.05
C TYR A 23 22.99 -0.78 3.77
N GLY A 24 23.83 -0.71 2.75
CA GLY A 24 24.63 0.49 2.45
C GLY A 24 23.76 1.74 2.32
N LEU A 25 22.65 1.64 1.57
CA LEU A 25 21.72 2.76 1.45
C LEU A 25 21.06 3.11 2.79
N GLN A 26 20.56 2.13 3.55
CA GLN A 26 19.93 2.39 4.85
C GLN A 26 20.89 3.06 5.84
N VAL A 27 22.15 2.61 5.91
CA VAL A 27 23.17 3.22 6.78
C VAL A 27 23.45 4.65 6.36
N VAL A 28 23.59 4.91 5.05
CA VAL A 28 23.78 6.27 4.53
C VAL A 28 22.58 7.17 4.85
N LEU A 29 21.35 6.68 4.66
CA LEU A 29 20.13 7.40 5.00
C LEU A 29 20.05 7.69 6.50
N ALA A 30 20.40 6.72 7.36
CA ALA A 30 20.39 6.87 8.81
C ALA A 30 21.41 7.90 9.29
N ILE A 31 22.65 7.82 8.79
CA ILE A 31 23.71 8.79 9.11
C ILE A 31 23.33 10.17 8.57
N GLY A 32 22.81 10.25 7.35
CA GLY A 32 22.38 11.52 6.76
C GLY A 32 21.24 12.17 7.54
N LEU A 33 20.24 11.39 7.95
CA LEU A 33 19.09 11.88 8.70
C LEU A 33 19.48 12.32 10.11
N PHE A 34 20.31 11.56 10.82
CA PHE A 34 20.84 11.97 12.12
C PHE A 34 21.81 13.15 12.01
N GLY A 35 22.68 13.17 11.00
CA GLY A 35 23.58 14.28 10.73
C GLY A 35 22.81 15.57 10.44
N ALA A 36 21.71 15.50 9.68
CA ALA A 36 20.81 16.62 9.47
C ALA A 36 20.14 17.07 10.79
N ALA A 37 19.73 16.14 11.65
CA ALA A 37 19.20 16.48 12.97
C ALA A 37 20.21 17.24 13.83
N VAL A 38 21.46 16.76 13.89
CA VAL A 38 22.56 17.44 14.61
C VAL A 38 22.85 18.80 13.99
N LEU A 39 22.84 18.93 12.67
CA LEU A 39 23.07 20.20 11.98
C LEU A 39 21.99 21.22 12.32
N VAL A 40 20.71 20.85 12.20
CA VAL A 40 19.59 21.73 12.54
C VAL A 40 19.61 22.07 14.03
N ALA A 41 19.87 21.10 14.90
CA ALA A 41 20.03 21.33 16.34
C ALA A 41 21.12 22.36 16.64
N ARG A 42 22.27 22.28 15.97
CA ARG A 42 23.36 23.25 16.12
C ARG A 42 22.99 24.64 15.60
N ILE A 43 22.34 24.73 14.44
CA ILE A 43 21.93 26.00 13.83
C ILE A 43 20.85 26.70 14.67
N GLN A 44 19.89 25.93 15.19
CA GLN A 44 18.77 26.45 15.98
C GLN A 44 19.07 26.51 17.48
N HIS A 45 20.29 26.16 17.90
CA HIS A 45 20.70 26.05 19.30
C HIS A 45 19.81 25.13 20.15
N LEU A 46 19.28 24.05 19.58
CA LEU A 46 18.43 23.08 20.26
C LEU A 46 19.23 21.84 20.71
N PRO A 47 18.82 21.16 21.80
CA PRO A 47 19.43 19.88 22.19
C PRO A 47 18.88 18.73 21.35
N VAL A 48 19.75 17.73 21.09
CA VAL A 48 19.36 16.44 20.49
C VAL A 48 18.88 15.52 21.60
N ARG A 49 17.66 15.01 21.48
CA ARG A 49 17.01 14.16 22.50
C ARG A 49 16.89 12.71 22.06
N ASP A 50 16.90 11.79 23.03
CA ASP A 50 16.42 10.43 22.80
C ASP A 50 14.89 10.46 22.76
N PRO A 51 14.22 9.96 21.70
CA PRO A 51 12.78 10.10 21.59
C PRO A 51 11.94 9.30 22.57
N ASP A 52 12.54 8.35 23.28
CA ASP A 52 11.82 7.37 24.09
C ASP A 52 12.35 7.33 25.54
N ASP A 53 11.91 8.27 26.38
CA ASP A 53 12.12 8.23 27.84
C ASP A 53 11.01 7.44 28.57
N SER A 54 10.72 6.20 28.16
CA SER A 54 9.54 5.45 28.65
C SER A 54 9.67 3.92 28.86
N ILE A 55 8.96 3.44 29.90
CA ILE A 55 8.61 2.10 30.45
C ILE A 55 9.70 1.04 30.60
N MET A 56 10.60 0.83 29.63
CA MET A 56 11.64 -0.22 29.69
C MET A 56 13.06 0.31 29.89
N GLY A 57 13.18 1.58 30.29
CA GLY A 57 14.45 2.26 30.49
C GLY A 57 15.12 2.70 29.18
N PRO A 58 16.36 3.19 29.27
CA PRO A 58 17.05 3.82 28.14
C PRO A 58 17.20 2.90 26.92
N SER A 59 17.26 3.49 25.73
CA SER A 59 17.35 2.74 24.47
C SER A 59 18.54 1.79 24.36
N TYR A 60 19.65 2.07 25.06
CA TYR A 60 20.80 1.17 25.15
C TYR A 60 20.54 -0.11 25.98
N VAL A 61 19.48 -0.15 26.77
CA VAL A 61 18.98 -1.35 27.47
C VAL A 61 17.89 -2.04 26.64
N ARG A 62 16.95 -1.24 26.14
CA ARG A 62 15.75 -1.72 25.45
C ARG A 62 16.04 -2.41 24.12
N LEU A 63 16.92 -1.85 23.28
CA LEU A 63 17.23 -2.46 21.97
C LEU A 63 17.92 -3.83 22.11
N PRO A 64 18.95 -3.99 22.98
CA PRO A 64 19.47 -5.33 23.28
C PRO A 64 18.40 -6.27 23.83
N LEU A 65 17.53 -5.80 24.73
CA LEU A 65 16.46 -6.63 25.30
C LEU A 65 15.47 -7.11 24.24
N ILE A 66 15.06 -6.24 23.31
CA ILE A 66 14.21 -6.61 22.16
C ILE A 66 14.94 -7.64 21.30
N ALA A 67 16.22 -7.43 21.01
CA ALA A 67 17.00 -8.35 20.19
C ALA A 67 17.14 -9.73 20.82
N VAL A 68 17.45 -9.79 22.13
CA VAL A 68 17.53 -11.04 22.90
C VAL A 68 16.17 -11.72 22.97
N THR A 69 15.10 -10.98 23.26
CA THR A 69 13.73 -11.53 23.30
C THR A 69 13.34 -12.13 21.95
N CYS A 70 13.57 -11.42 20.85
CA CYS A 70 13.25 -11.90 19.51
C CYS A 70 14.09 -13.13 19.11
N PHE A 71 15.37 -13.16 19.51
CA PHE A 71 16.24 -14.33 19.36
C PHE A 71 15.68 -15.54 20.13
N LEU A 72 15.36 -15.37 21.42
CA LEU A 72 14.84 -16.43 22.28
C LEU A 72 13.50 -16.97 21.76
N VAL A 73 12.57 -16.09 21.40
CA VAL A 73 11.26 -16.46 20.83
C VAL A 73 11.43 -17.23 19.53
N ASP A 74 12.32 -16.79 18.64
CA ASP A 74 12.57 -17.48 17.37
C ASP A 74 13.16 -18.88 17.58
N VAL A 75 14.18 -19.01 18.44
CA VAL A 75 14.81 -20.28 18.77
C VAL A 75 13.82 -21.23 19.44
N ALA A 76 13.02 -20.73 20.38
CA ALA A 76 11.99 -21.52 21.05
C ALA A 76 10.92 -21.99 20.07
N ALA A 77 10.33 -21.09 19.27
CA ALA A 77 9.27 -21.42 18.33
C ALA A 77 9.71 -22.45 17.28
N ARG A 78 10.95 -22.37 16.79
CA ARG A 78 11.48 -23.32 15.79
C ARG A 78 11.92 -24.65 16.40
N SER A 79 12.52 -24.63 17.59
CA SER A 79 12.87 -25.85 18.32
C SER A 79 11.63 -26.68 18.67
N LEU A 80 10.51 -26.01 18.98
CA LEU A 80 9.22 -26.64 19.29
C LEU A 80 8.47 -27.17 18.05
N ARG A 81 8.65 -26.55 16.87
CA ARG A 81 7.98 -26.96 15.61
C ARG A 81 8.62 -28.16 14.91
N GLY A 82 9.86 -28.52 15.22
CA GLY A 82 10.47 -29.75 14.68
C GLY A 82 9.76 -31.00 15.23
N GLY A 83 9.72 -32.10 14.47
CA GLY A 83 8.91 -33.33 14.70
C GLY A 83 9.14 -34.16 15.99
N GLY A 84 9.33 -33.52 17.14
CA GLY A 84 9.48 -34.13 18.47
C GLY A 84 8.84 -33.31 19.61
N GLY A 85 8.15 -32.20 19.30
CA GLY A 85 7.39 -31.41 20.27
C GLY A 85 8.16 -31.02 21.55
N LEU A 86 7.47 -31.05 22.69
CA LEU A 86 8.01 -30.70 24.01
C LEU A 86 9.10 -31.64 24.54
N VAL A 87 9.27 -32.84 23.98
CA VAL A 87 10.17 -33.87 24.52
C VAL A 87 11.59 -33.76 23.93
N GLY A 88 11.74 -33.24 22.71
CA GLY A 88 13.02 -33.16 22.00
C GLY A 88 13.56 -31.75 21.70
N TRP A 89 12.89 -30.68 22.15
CA TRP A 89 13.23 -29.32 21.72
C TRP A 89 14.63 -28.87 22.14
N ARG A 90 15.09 -29.25 23.35
CA ARG A 90 16.41 -28.86 23.87
C ARG A 90 17.57 -29.35 22.99
N ALA A 91 17.46 -30.55 22.44
CA ALA A 91 18.48 -31.13 21.57
C ALA A 91 18.56 -30.41 20.21
N ARG A 92 17.49 -29.72 19.78
CA ARG A 92 17.45 -28.96 18.52
C ARG A 92 17.95 -27.52 18.64
N VAL A 93 17.99 -26.95 19.84
CA VAL A 93 18.44 -25.57 20.06
C VAL A 93 19.80 -25.29 19.41
N PRO A 94 20.85 -26.11 19.61
CA PRO A 94 22.16 -25.84 19.01
C PRO A 94 22.18 -25.94 17.48
N ALA A 95 21.27 -26.74 16.88
CA ALA A 95 21.14 -26.84 15.44
C ALA A 95 20.44 -25.59 14.88
N VAL A 96 19.32 -25.19 15.47
CA VAL A 96 18.56 -23.97 15.08
C VAL A 96 19.44 -22.72 15.18
N VAL A 97 20.22 -22.59 16.26
CA VAL A 97 21.13 -21.46 16.44
C VAL A 97 22.22 -21.45 15.35
N ARG A 98 22.83 -22.61 15.03
CA ARG A 98 23.87 -22.69 13.99
C ARG A 98 23.33 -22.44 12.58
N GLU A 99 22.17 -22.99 12.26
CA GLU A 99 21.56 -22.86 10.94
C GLU A 99 21.04 -21.43 10.69
N ARG A 100 20.42 -20.83 11.70
CA ARG A 100 19.74 -19.55 11.53
C ARG A 100 20.57 -18.37 11.99
N TRP A 101 21.16 -18.43 13.18
CA TRP A 101 21.86 -17.31 13.82
C TRP A 101 23.37 -17.39 13.60
N ASN A 102 23.75 -17.49 12.32
CA ASN A 102 25.15 -17.39 11.91
C ASN A 102 25.69 -15.94 12.06
N ALA A 103 27.02 -15.80 12.12
CA ALA A 103 27.66 -14.50 12.30
C ALA A 103 27.24 -13.45 11.23
N PRO A 104 27.10 -13.79 9.94
CA PRO A 104 26.55 -12.86 8.94
C PRO A 104 25.17 -12.33 9.32
N ARG A 105 24.22 -13.20 9.67
CA ARG A 105 22.86 -12.79 10.06
C ARG A 105 22.86 -11.91 11.29
N VAL A 106 23.63 -12.28 12.33
CA VAL A 106 23.74 -11.48 13.55
C VAL A 106 24.25 -10.08 13.22
N ARG A 107 25.32 -9.97 12.43
CA ARG A 107 25.87 -8.67 12.00
C ARG A 107 24.82 -7.83 11.25
N LEU A 108 24.02 -8.45 10.39
CA LEU A 108 22.98 -7.77 9.63
C LEU A 108 21.84 -7.27 10.51
N VAL A 109 21.40 -8.06 11.47
CA VAL A 109 20.39 -7.65 12.44
C VAL A 109 20.90 -6.46 13.27
N LEU A 110 22.16 -6.51 13.73
CA LEU A 110 22.76 -5.42 14.50
C LEU A 110 22.91 -4.14 13.69
N ILE A 111 23.41 -4.22 12.45
CA ILE A 111 23.51 -3.07 11.54
C ILE A 111 22.12 -2.52 11.20
N GLY A 112 21.16 -3.39 10.87
CA GLY A 112 19.79 -2.99 10.54
C GLY A 112 19.09 -2.32 11.71
N MET A 113 19.21 -2.88 12.91
CA MET A 113 18.63 -2.31 14.14
C MET A 113 19.31 -0.99 14.52
N GLY A 114 20.64 -0.92 14.47
CA GLY A 114 21.39 0.30 14.78
C GLY A 114 21.12 1.43 13.80
N SER A 115 21.12 1.14 12.50
CA SER A 115 20.78 2.14 11.47
C SER A 115 19.31 2.56 11.52
N TRP A 116 18.39 1.63 11.78
CA TRP A 116 16.98 1.98 11.99
C TRP A 116 16.81 2.91 13.19
N TYR A 117 17.45 2.59 14.31
CA TYR A 117 17.36 3.43 15.51
C TYR A 117 17.97 4.81 15.29
N LEU A 118 19.14 4.87 14.65
CA LEU A 118 19.76 6.15 14.30
C LEU A 118 18.87 7.00 13.38
N ALA A 119 18.22 6.38 12.39
CA ALA A 119 17.25 7.04 11.54
C ALA A 119 16.01 7.50 12.35
N TYR A 120 15.51 6.68 13.28
CA TYR A 120 14.38 7.01 14.15
C TYR A 120 14.67 8.24 15.02
N VAL A 121 15.82 8.27 15.69
CA VAL A 121 16.25 9.42 16.51
C VAL A 121 16.40 10.67 15.64
N GLY A 122 17.07 10.56 14.50
CA GLY A 122 17.24 11.68 13.57
C GLY A 122 15.90 12.22 13.06
N PHE A 123 15.01 11.33 12.62
CA PHE A 123 13.66 11.66 12.16
C PHE A 123 12.85 12.39 13.24
N ARG A 124 12.79 11.82 14.45
CA ARG A 124 12.00 12.34 15.58
C ARG A 124 12.48 13.75 15.96
N ASN A 125 13.78 13.97 16.07
CA ASN A 125 14.35 15.28 16.38
C ASN A 125 14.09 16.29 15.24
N LEU A 126 14.36 15.92 13.99
CA LEU A 126 14.10 16.82 12.85
C LEU A 126 12.62 17.23 12.76
N LYS A 127 11.70 16.28 12.96
CA LYS A 127 10.26 16.55 13.02
C LYS A 127 9.94 17.53 14.15
N SER A 128 10.54 17.33 15.31
CA SER A 128 10.39 18.19 16.50
C SER A 128 10.89 19.62 16.26
N TYR A 129 11.90 19.80 15.42
CA TYR A 129 12.50 21.11 15.13
C TYR A 129 11.78 21.93 14.06
N VAL A 130 10.83 21.34 13.31
CA VAL A 130 10.07 22.02 12.24
C VAL A 130 9.56 23.41 12.67
N PRO A 131 8.86 23.60 13.80
CA PRO A 131 8.33 24.91 14.16
C PRO A 131 9.39 25.98 14.45
N PHE A 132 10.61 25.59 14.82
CA PHE A 132 11.71 26.53 15.05
C PHE A 132 12.34 27.01 13.74
N VAL A 133 12.38 26.14 12.73
CA VAL A 133 12.92 26.47 11.40
C VAL A 133 11.88 27.13 10.50
N ARG A 134 10.61 26.72 10.65
CA ARG A 134 9.48 27.15 9.84
C ARG A 134 8.34 27.58 10.77
N PRO A 135 8.35 28.82 11.28
CA PRO A 135 7.37 29.29 12.25
C PRO A 135 5.97 29.50 11.63
N HIS A 136 5.91 29.71 10.31
CA HIS A 136 4.64 29.90 9.59
C HIS A 136 4.10 28.54 9.14
N MET A 137 3.02 28.09 9.79
CA MET A 137 2.30 26.87 9.45
C MET A 137 1.38 27.13 8.25
N LEU A 138 1.25 26.14 7.37
CA LEU A 138 0.40 26.20 6.18
C LEU A 138 -0.96 25.52 6.40
N ASP A 139 -1.37 25.34 7.66
CA ASP A 139 -2.63 24.67 8.01
C ASP A 139 -3.84 25.36 7.35
N ASP A 140 -3.91 26.70 7.33
CA ASP A 140 -5.02 27.43 6.69
C ASP A 140 -5.07 27.22 5.17
N ASP A 141 -3.91 27.22 4.51
CA ASP A 141 -3.82 26.98 3.06
C ASP A 141 -4.14 25.54 2.71
N LEU A 142 -3.72 24.58 3.55
CA LEU A 142 -4.08 23.17 3.41
C LEU A 142 -5.55 22.93 3.67
N LEU A 143 -6.16 23.56 4.68
CA LEU A 143 -7.60 23.50 4.93
C LEU A 143 -8.39 24.10 3.77
N ARG A 144 -7.93 25.22 3.20
CA ARG A 144 -8.53 25.80 2.00
C ARG A 144 -8.43 24.84 0.84
N LEU A 145 -7.24 24.28 0.58
CA LEU A 145 -7.05 23.35 -0.53
C LEU A 145 -7.83 22.04 -0.32
N ASP A 146 -7.89 21.50 0.89
CA ASP A 146 -8.73 20.35 1.22
C ASP A 146 -10.20 20.67 1.03
N ARG A 147 -10.63 21.86 1.47
CA ARG A 147 -11.98 22.34 1.24
C ARG A 147 -12.21 22.57 -0.25
N ASP A 148 -11.22 22.98 -1.05
CA ASP A 148 -11.34 23.09 -2.50
C ASP A 148 -11.41 21.71 -3.16
N LEU A 149 -10.67 20.72 -2.64
CA LEU A 149 -10.65 19.32 -3.11
C LEU A 149 -11.89 18.54 -2.71
N ALA A 150 -12.48 18.88 -1.55
CA ALA A 150 -13.78 18.41 -1.08
C ALA A 150 -14.89 19.45 -1.30
N LEU A 151 -14.58 20.47 -2.11
CA LEU A 151 -15.44 21.29 -2.95
C LEU A 151 -16.34 22.29 -2.21
N GLY A 152 -15.94 22.63 -0.99
CA GLY A 152 -16.60 23.55 -0.08
C GLY A 152 -16.84 22.90 1.28
N HIS A 153 -16.73 21.57 1.38
CA HIS A 153 -16.85 20.83 2.62
C HIS A 153 -15.49 20.47 3.21
N ASP A 154 -15.45 20.31 4.54
CA ASP A 154 -14.29 19.79 5.22
C ASP A 154 -14.29 18.25 5.14
N PRO A 155 -13.24 17.60 4.60
CA PRO A 155 -13.22 16.14 4.38
C PRO A 155 -13.55 15.32 5.63
N ALA A 156 -13.09 15.77 6.80
CA ALA A 156 -13.39 15.11 8.08
C ALA A 156 -14.88 15.13 8.41
N THR A 157 -15.54 16.28 8.23
CA THR A 157 -16.99 16.42 8.49
C THR A 157 -17.83 15.56 7.55
N LEU A 158 -17.44 15.45 6.28
CA LEU A 158 -18.09 14.52 5.35
C LEU A 158 -18.01 13.08 5.83
N LEU A 159 -16.86 12.66 6.36
CA LEU A 159 -16.71 11.32 6.92
C LEU A 159 -17.52 11.14 8.22
N HIS A 160 -17.67 12.19 9.03
CA HIS A 160 -18.53 12.17 10.22
C HIS A 160 -20.01 12.03 9.83
N ASP A 161 -20.46 12.74 8.81
CA ASP A 161 -21.83 12.66 8.30
C ASP A 161 -22.12 11.30 7.66
N LEU A 162 -21.15 10.73 6.93
CA LEU A 162 -21.29 9.44 6.25
C LEU A 162 -21.22 8.24 7.20
N LEU A 163 -20.28 8.24 8.15
CA LEU A 163 -20.01 7.09 9.02
C LEU A 163 -20.63 7.23 10.42
N GLY A 164 -21.10 8.43 10.77
CA GLY A 164 -21.51 8.81 12.12
C GLY A 164 -20.33 9.14 13.04
N THR A 165 -20.63 9.75 14.19
CA THR A 165 -19.64 10.15 15.21
C THR A 165 -19.45 9.12 16.33
N GLY A 166 -20.36 8.16 16.50
CA GLY A 166 -20.34 7.19 17.61
C GLY A 166 -19.36 6.02 17.42
N VAL A 167 -19.89 4.85 17.04
CA VAL A 167 -19.10 3.61 16.91
C VAL A 167 -17.95 3.75 15.89
N ALA A 168 -18.16 4.52 14.83
CA ALA A 168 -17.13 4.80 13.83
C ALA A 168 -15.89 5.46 14.44
N ALA A 169 -16.03 6.41 15.36
CA ALA A 169 -14.89 7.06 16.02
C ALA A 169 -14.04 6.07 16.82
N HIS A 170 -14.66 5.12 17.52
CA HIS A 170 -13.93 4.06 18.22
C HIS A 170 -13.20 3.13 17.24
N LEU A 171 -13.84 2.74 16.13
CA LEU A 171 -13.22 1.91 15.10
C LEU A 171 -12.03 2.62 14.45
N MET A 172 -12.18 3.90 14.10
CA MET A 172 -11.10 4.72 13.53
C MET A 172 -9.96 4.89 14.54
N SER A 173 -10.28 5.12 15.83
CA SER A 173 -9.27 5.21 16.90
C SER A 173 -8.49 3.91 17.06
N VAL A 174 -9.16 2.75 17.09
CA VAL A 174 -8.48 1.44 17.19
C VAL A 174 -7.62 1.18 15.95
N THR A 175 -8.12 1.52 14.76
CA THR A 175 -7.36 1.39 13.51
C THR A 175 -6.08 2.21 13.54
N TYR A 176 -6.15 3.46 14.00
CA TYR A 176 -4.98 4.33 14.13
C TYR A 176 -3.96 3.79 15.13
N VAL A 177 -4.40 3.33 16.31
CA VAL A 177 -3.49 2.74 17.31
C VAL A 177 -2.88 1.42 16.80
N ALA A 178 -3.67 0.59 16.09
CA ALA A 178 -3.18 -0.62 15.47
C ALA A 178 -2.06 -0.35 14.45
N TRP A 179 -2.07 0.83 13.80
CA TRP A 179 -1.01 1.20 12.85
C TRP A 179 0.35 1.40 13.55
N ILE A 180 0.35 2.01 14.74
CA ILE A 180 1.58 2.21 15.54
C ILE A 180 2.20 0.85 15.89
N VAL A 181 1.36 -0.10 16.30
CA VAL A 181 1.76 -1.47 16.61
C VAL A 181 2.25 -2.18 15.34
N PHE A 182 1.54 -2.02 14.23
CA PHE A 182 1.91 -2.60 12.93
C PHE A 182 3.29 -2.15 12.46
N LEU A 183 3.59 -0.85 12.50
CA LEU A 183 4.90 -0.32 12.09
C LEU A 183 6.02 -1.02 12.87
N THR A 184 5.89 -1.05 14.20
CA THR A 184 6.89 -1.67 15.08
C THR A 184 7.04 -3.17 14.83
N LEU A 185 5.93 -3.90 14.79
CA LEU A 185 5.94 -5.35 14.58
C LEU A 185 6.45 -5.73 13.19
N SER A 186 6.06 -5.00 12.14
CA SER A 186 6.50 -5.29 10.77
C SER A 186 8.02 -5.16 10.60
N LEU A 187 8.63 -4.17 11.25
CA LEU A 187 10.08 -3.98 11.26
C LEU A 187 10.80 -5.08 12.05
N VAL A 188 10.27 -5.47 13.22
CA VAL A 188 10.79 -6.60 13.99
C VAL A 188 10.69 -7.90 13.18
N ILE A 189 9.56 -8.17 12.54
CA ILE A 189 9.35 -9.33 11.67
C ILE A 189 10.36 -9.31 10.50
N ALA A 190 10.56 -8.15 9.87
CA ALA A 190 11.51 -7.98 8.78
C ALA A 190 12.95 -8.29 9.22
N LEU A 191 13.41 -7.68 10.32
CA LEU A 191 14.79 -7.84 10.80
C LEU A 191 15.05 -9.23 11.39
N PHE A 192 14.16 -9.73 12.27
CA PHE A 192 14.43 -10.92 13.07
C PHE A 192 13.89 -12.19 12.45
N TRP A 193 12.67 -12.18 11.90
CA TRP A 193 11.93 -13.39 11.55
C TRP A 193 11.92 -13.77 10.06
N THR A 194 12.15 -12.79 9.18
CA THR A 194 12.18 -13.02 7.73
C THR A 194 13.38 -13.88 7.33
N SER A 195 13.15 -14.94 6.53
CA SER A 195 14.20 -15.82 6.04
C SER A 195 14.98 -15.22 4.87
N ASN A 196 14.30 -14.45 4.01
CA ASN A 196 14.91 -13.79 2.86
C ASN A 196 15.48 -12.42 3.26
N VAL A 197 16.80 -12.37 3.46
CA VAL A 197 17.47 -11.14 3.88
C VAL A 197 17.35 -10.02 2.85
N ALA A 198 17.35 -10.33 1.55
CA ALA A 198 17.19 -9.31 0.52
C ALA A 198 15.82 -8.60 0.61
N THR A 199 14.75 -9.35 0.93
CA THR A 199 13.42 -8.79 1.18
C THR A 199 13.39 -7.92 2.44
N ALA A 200 14.00 -8.40 3.53
CA ALA A 200 14.07 -7.66 4.77
C ALA A 200 14.79 -6.32 4.57
N CYS A 201 15.95 -6.35 3.90
CA CYS A 201 16.74 -5.15 3.59
C CYS A 201 15.95 -4.16 2.74
N TRP A 202 15.24 -4.65 1.72
CA TRP A 202 14.40 -3.81 0.87
C TRP A 202 13.32 -3.09 1.68
N TYR A 203 12.55 -3.83 2.49
CA TYR A 203 11.46 -3.27 3.28
C TYR A 203 11.97 -2.23 4.30
N VAL A 204 13.00 -2.58 5.08
CA VAL A 204 13.53 -1.67 6.11
C VAL A 204 14.16 -0.43 5.47
N THR A 205 14.86 -0.58 4.34
CA THR A 205 15.39 0.57 3.57
C THR A 205 14.25 1.43 3.03
N ALA A 206 13.16 0.82 2.53
CA ALA A 206 12.00 1.58 2.05
C ALA A 206 11.37 2.40 3.18
N VAL A 207 11.20 1.83 4.38
CA VAL A 207 10.72 2.58 5.55
C VAL A 207 11.67 3.74 5.90
N ALA A 208 12.99 3.54 5.83
CA ALA A 208 13.95 4.63 6.04
C ALA A 208 13.81 5.75 4.98
N VAL A 209 13.60 5.40 3.70
CA VAL A 209 13.34 6.39 2.63
C VAL A 209 12.05 7.15 2.90
N ASN A 210 10.99 6.48 3.37
CA ASN A 210 9.75 7.14 3.78
C ASN A 210 10.04 8.25 4.80
N TRP A 211 10.82 7.96 5.84
CA TRP A 211 11.15 8.95 6.88
C TRP A 211 11.98 10.13 6.37
N VAL A 212 12.96 9.86 5.50
CA VAL A 212 13.79 10.93 4.89
C VAL A 212 12.92 11.85 4.03
N LEU A 213 12.10 11.30 3.15
CA LEU A 213 11.22 12.08 2.28
C LEU A 213 10.12 12.79 3.09
N GLY A 214 9.53 12.12 4.08
CA GLY A 214 8.52 12.69 4.95
C GLY A 214 9.04 13.88 5.72
N VAL A 215 10.22 13.77 6.36
CA VAL A 215 10.77 14.91 7.10
C VAL A 215 11.18 16.05 6.18
N ALA A 216 11.72 15.77 4.99
CA ALA A 216 12.01 16.81 4.01
C ALA A 216 10.74 17.59 3.63
N ILE A 217 9.63 16.88 3.43
CA ILE A 217 8.33 17.48 3.13
C ILE A 217 7.76 18.24 4.33
N TYR A 218 7.96 17.79 5.58
CA TYR A 218 7.54 18.55 6.77
C TYR A 218 8.19 19.94 6.86
N TYR A 219 9.39 20.12 6.33
CA TYR A 219 10.05 21.42 6.25
C TYR A 219 9.55 22.27 5.06
N LEU A 220 9.11 21.63 3.98
CA LEU A 220 8.54 22.32 2.82
C LEU A 220 7.11 22.79 3.10
N VAL A 221 6.31 21.93 3.70
CA VAL A 221 4.89 22.12 3.99
C VAL A 221 4.64 21.89 5.49
N PRO A 222 5.06 22.82 6.36
CA PRO A 222 4.86 22.70 7.80
C PRO A 222 3.37 22.79 8.15
N SER A 223 2.85 21.78 8.83
CA SER A 223 1.44 21.74 9.23
C SER A 223 1.21 20.87 10.45
N THR A 224 0.15 21.15 11.20
CA THR A 224 -0.19 20.46 12.45
C THR A 224 -1.33 19.44 12.28
N GLY A 225 -2.25 19.70 11.34
CA GLY A 225 -3.37 18.82 11.02
C GLY A 225 -4.73 19.37 11.49
N PRO A 226 -5.84 18.96 10.84
CA PRO A 226 -7.17 19.51 11.12
C PRO A 226 -7.61 19.52 12.58
N ILE A 227 -7.30 18.46 13.35
CA ILE A 227 -7.71 18.34 14.76
C ILE A 227 -7.12 19.45 15.64
N TYR A 228 -5.97 20.01 15.27
CA TYR A 228 -5.32 21.11 15.98
C TYR A 228 -5.63 22.47 15.37
N ALA A 229 -5.73 22.53 14.04
CA ALA A 229 -5.99 23.78 13.32
C ALA A 229 -7.45 24.25 13.46
N ARG A 230 -8.42 23.32 13.46
CA ARG A 230 -9.87 23.57 13.57
C ARG A 230 -10.52 22.55 14.52
N PRO A 231 -10.20 22.58 15.82
CA PRO A 231 -10.66 21.59 16.80
C PRO A 231 -12.19 21.53 16.92
N GLU A 232 -12.90 22.61 16.60
CA GLU A 232 -14.36 22.65 16.62
C GLU A 232 -15.02 21.66 15.65
N LEU A 233 -14.35 21.26 14.56
CA LEU A 233 -14.85 20.27 13.62
C LEU A 233 -14.91 18.86 14.22
N PHE A 234 -14.24 18.64 15.36
CA PHE A 234 -14.10 17.34 16.01
C PHE A 234 -14.77 17.31 17.39
N ALA A 235 -15.48 18.37 17.77
CA ALA A 235 -16.05 18.55 19.11
C ALA A 235 -17.14 17.51 19.44
N ASP A 236 -17.85 17.01 18.43
CA ASP A 236 -18.93 16.03 18.59
C ASP A 236 -18.43 14.57 18.66
N LEU A 237 -17.12 14.34 18.50
CA LEU A 237 -16.54 13.00 18.60
C LEU A 237 -16.43 12.56 20.08
N PRO A 238 -16.73 11.29 20.40
CA PRO A 238 -16.57 10.76 21.74
C PRO A 238 -15.09 10.72 22.14
N GLU A 239 -14.83 10.72 23.45
CA GLU A 239 -13.48 10.50 23.95
C GLU A 239 -12.98 9.09 23.62
N THR A 240 -11.83 9.02 22.97
CA THR A 240 -11.18 7.77 22.57
C THR A 240 -9.69 7.81 22.93
N GLN A 241 -8.99 6.69 22.71
CA GLN A 241 -7.53 6.64 22.88
C GLN A 241 -6.81 7.71 22.05
N VAL A 242 -7.31 8.00 20.86
CA VAL A 242 -6.77 9.05 19.99
C VAL A 242 -6.97 10.44 20.60
N THR A 243 -8.09 10.71 21.27
CA THR A 243 -8.32 11.98 21.97
C THR A 243 -7.26 12.22 23.06
N HIS A 244 -6.92 11.17 23.84
CA HIS A 244 -5.87 11.26 24.85
C HIS A 244 -4.48 11.50 24.24
N ILE A 245 -4.17 10.80 23.13
CA ILE A 245 -2.90 10.99 22.40
C ILE A 245 -2.81 12.40 21.82
N ALA A 246 -3.90 12.92 21.26
CA ALA A 246 -3.93 14.24 20.67
C ALA A 246 -3.66 15.33 21.71
N ARG A 247 -4.28 15.22 22.89
CA ARG A 247 -4.05 16.12 24.03
C ARG A 247 -2.62 16.00 24.57
N SER A 248 -2.08 14.79 24.73
CA SER A 248 -0.71 14.61 25.24
C SER A 248 0.32 15.22 24.30
N TRP A 249 0.18 15.02 22.98
CA TRP A 249 1.11 15.61 22.02
C TRP A 249 1.00 17.13 21.91
N LEU A 250 -0.17 17.70 22.15
CA LEU A 250 -0.33 19.15 22.22
C LEU A 250 0.33 19.73 23.48
N ALA A 251 0.26 19.01 24.61
CA ALA A 251 1.01 19.37 25.81
C ALA A 251 2.52 19.32 25.55
N ASP A 252 3.02 18.20 25.01
CA ASP A 252 4.45 18.04 24.64
C ASP A 252 4.92 19.15 23.68
N ARG A 253 4.08 19.53 22.70
CA ARG A 253 4.33 20.68 21.81
C ARG A 253 4.52 21.95 22.60
N THR A 254 3.58 22.23 23.50
CA THR A 254 3.50 23.50 24.22
C THR A 254 4.71 23.63 25.14
N ASP A 255 5.05 22.55 25.85
CA ASP A 255 6.24 22.49 26.71
C ASP A 255 7.52 22.72 25.91
N MET A 256 7.66 22.04 24.76
CA MET A 256 8.84 22.19 23.91
C MET A 256 8.98 23.60 23.32
N LEU A 257 7.88 24.23 22.90
CA LEU A 257 7.91 25.58 22.37
C LEU A 257 8.15 26.63 23.46
N ALA A 258 7.72 26.37 24.70
CA ALA A 258 7.88 27.28 25.83
C ALA A 258 9.30 27.21 26.43
N ASP A 259 9.83 26.01 26.65
CA ASP A 259 11.17 25.79 27.20
C ASP A 259 11.88 24.62 26.48
N PRO A 260 12.52 24.88 25.33
CA PRO A 260 13.22 23.87 24.56
C PRO A 260 14.53 23.38 25.21
N PHE A 261 14.90 23.83 26.41
CA PHE A 261 16.09 23.34 27.12
C PHE A 261 15.74 22.61 28.42
N GLY A 262 14.66 23.00 29.10
CA GLY A 262 14.24 22.41 30.37
C GLY A 262 13.30 21.21 30.23
N THR A 263 12.74 20.94 29.05
CA THR A 263 11.89 19.77 28.82
C THR A 263 12.60 18.65 28.07
N ASP A 264 12.32 17.41 28.47
CA ASP A 264 12.67 16.19 27.73
C ASP A 264 11.61 15.82 26.67
N ALA A 265 10.48 16.55 26.63
CA ALA A 265 9.42 16.32 25.66
C ALA A 265 9.89 16.54 24.21
N LEU A 266 9.40 15.70 23.30
CA LEU A 266 9.55 15.88 21.87
C LEU A 266 8.22 16.21 21.22
N GLN A 267 8.21 17.31 20.46
CA GLN A 267 7.11 17.60 19.58
C GLN A 267 7.01 16.56 18.46
N THR A 268 5.87 15.86 18.44
CA THR A 268 5.51 14.79 17.51
C THR A 268 4.51 15.22 16.42
N ILE A 269 3.90 16.40 16.52
CA ILE A 269 2.85 16.86 15.59
C ILE A 269 3.48 17.39 14.29
N ALA A 270 3.21 16.68 13.18
CA ALA A 270 3.30 17.20 11.82
C ALA A 270 2.38 16.39 10.91
N ALA A 271 1.60 17.07 10.06
CA ALA A 271 0.58 16.44 9.21
C ALA A 271 1.07 16.15 7.78
N PHE A 272 1.45 17.16 6.98
CA PHE A 272 1.69 16.98 5.55
C PHE A 272 3.12 16.51 5.24
N ALA A 273 3.39 15.39 4.57
CA ALA A 273 2.48 14.38 4.04
C ALA A 273 2.31 13.18 4.99
N SER A 274 1.26 12.38 4.76
CA SER A 274 0.92 11.29 5.68
C SER A 274 1.87 10.11 5.58
N LEU A 275 2.81 10.02 6.53
CA LEU A 275 3.67 8.84 6.67
C LEU A 275 2.90 7.58 7.06
N HIS A 276 1.72 7.73 7.67
CA HIS A 276 0.82 6.61 7.96
C HIS A 276 0.43 5.88 6.68
N VAL A 277 -0.03 6.64 5.69
CA VAL A 277 -0.38 6.14 4.36
C VAL A 277 0.86 5.65 3.62
N SER A 278 1.96 6.40 3.68
CA SER A 278 3.21 6.09 2.98
C SER A 278 3.81 4.73 3.35
N VAL A 279 3.88 4.45 4.66
CA VAL A 279 4.37 3.15 5.16
C VAL A 279 3.40 2.02 4.80
N MET A 280 2.10 2.26 4.89
CA MET A 280 1.10 1.25 4.52
C MET A 280 1.15 0.90 3.03
N VAL A 281 1.28 1.90 2.15
CA VAL A 281 1.52 1.69 0.72
C VAL A 281 2.80 0.90 0.49
N THR A 282 3.89 1.27 1.19
CA THR A 282 5.16 0.54 1.13
C THR A 282 4.99 -0.93 1.49
N ALA A 283 4.32 -1.23 2.62
CA ALA A 283 4.10 -2.58 3.08
C ALA A 283 3.23 -3.40 2.12
N SER A 284 2.12 -2.83 1.65
CA SER A 284 1.21 -3.47 0.69
C SER A 284 1.90 -3.78 -0.64
N LEU A 285 2.65 -2.82 -1.18
CA LEU A 285 3.39 -3.00 -2.43
C LEU A 285 4.51 -4.03 -2.30
N VAL A 286 5.34 -3.95 -1.25
CA VAL A 286 6.41 -4.93 -1.04
C VAL A 286 5.82 -6.33 -0.83
N ALA A 287 4.76 -6.48 -0.04
CA ALA A 287 4.09 -7.77 0.18
C ALA A 287 3.53 -8.36 -1.12
N MET A 288 2.97 -7.52 -1.99
CA MET A 288 2.49 -7.91 -3.31
C MET A 288 3.65 -8.33 -4.24
N MET A 289 4.71 -7.51 -4.33
CA MET A 289 5.82 -7.72 -5.25
C MET A 289 6.69 -8.93 -4.89
N ILE A 290 6.78 -9.27 -3.60
CA ILE A 290 7.46 -10.51 -3.18
C ILE A 290 6.56 -11.75 -3.30
N GLY A 291 5.30 -11.59 -3.70
CA GLY A 291 4.32 -12.67 -3.78
C GLY A 291 4.06 -13.33 -2.42
N LEU A 292 3.93 -12.53 -1.35
CA LEU A 292 3.82 -13.03 0.02
C LEU A 292 2.63 -14.01 0.15
N ARG A 293 2.91 -15.27 0.47
CA ARG A 293 1.90 -16.26 0.81
C ARG A 293 1.85 -16.43 2.33
N PRO A 294 0.67 -16.53 2.94
CA PRO A 294 -0.67 -16.65 2.35
C PRO A 294 -1.30 -15.33 1.87
N VAL A 295 -2.09 -15.40 0.80
CA VAL A 295 -2.63 -14.24 0.05
C VAL A 295 -3.55 -13.34 0.91
N TRP A 296 -4.24 -13.92 1.91
CA TRP A 296 -5.08 -13.14 2.83
C TRP A 296 -4.28 -12.08 3.62
N ILE A 297 -2.97 -12.26 3.83
CA ILE A 297 -2.13 -11.23 4.46
C ILE A 297 -2.03 -10.01 3.56
N GLN A 298 -1.83 -10.20 2.26
CA GLN A 298 -1.77 -9.09 1.31
C GLN A 298 -3.09 -8.31 1.31
N TRP A 299 -4.20 -9.04 1.37
CA TRP A 299 -5.54 -8.44 1.40
C TRP A 299 -5.81 -7.70 2.69
N GLY A 300 -5.38 -8.28 3.81
CA GLY A 300 -5.41 -7.62 5.11
C GLY A 300 -4.61 -6.31 5.10
N LEU A 301 -3.45 -6.27 4.44
CA LEU A 301 -2.65 -5.05 4.29
C LEU A 301 -3.36 -3.97 3.45
N TRP A 302 -4.01 -4.35 2.35
CA TRP A 302 -4.79 -3.41 1.52
C TRP A 302 -6.03 -2.89 2.24
N LEU A 303 -6.79 -3.78 2.91
CA LEU A 303 -7.91 -3.38 3.75
C LEU A 303 -7.45 -2.45 4.87
N PHE A 304 -6.34 -2.78 5.52
CA PHE A 304 -5.79 -1.98 6.60
C PHE A 304 -5.28 -0.63 6.12
N LEU A 305 -4.68 -0.55 4.92
CA LEU A 305 -4.31 0.73 4.30
C LEU A 305 -5.54 1.62 4.13
N LEU A 306 -6.64 1.08 3.63
CA LEU A 306 -7.85 1.87 3.41
C LEU A 306 -8.51 2.32 4.72
N LEU A 307 -8.64 1.42 5.69
CA LEU A 307 -9.10 1.79 7.03
C LEU A 307 -8.18 2.85 7.65
N ASN A 308 -6.87 2.74 7.44
CA ASN A 308 -5.89 3.71 7.94
C ASN A 308 -6.05 5.08 7.26
N VAL A 309 -6.27 5.13 5.94
CA VAL A 309 -6.58 6.38 5.22
C VAL A 309 -7.83 7.05 5.83
N LEU A 310 -8.92 6.29 5.94
CA LEU A 310 -10.17 6.79 6.52
C LEU A 310 -9.97 7.28 7.95
N ALA A 311 -9.27 6.50 8.79
CA ALA A 311 -9.00 6.86 10.18
C ALA A 311 -8.19 8.16 10.28
N THR A 312 -7.17 8.34 9.45
CA THR A 312 -6.32 9.53 9.52
C THR A 312 -7.05 10.82 9.14
N VAL A 313 -7.98 10.77 8.18
CA VAL A 313 -8.78 11.93 7.77
C VAL A 313 -9.96 12.15 8.73
N TYR A 314 -10.68 11.07 9.08
CA TYR A 314 -11.82 11.11 10.01
C TYR A 314 -11.44 11.70 11.37
N LEU A 315 -10.28 11.31 11.90
CA LEU A 315 -9.80 11.78 13.21
C LEU A 315 -9.09 13.14 13.12
N GLY A 316 -8.96 13.73 11.92
CA GLY A 316 -8.32 15.02 11.74
C GLY A 316 -6.80 15.04 11.93
N TRP A 317 -6.14 13.88 11.87
CA TRP A 317 -4.67 13.82 11.92
C TRP A 317 -4.03 14.39 10.66
N HIS A 318 -4.70 14.21 9.53
CA HIS A 318 -4.18 14.51 8.22
C HIS A 318 -5.23 15.16 7.34
N TYR A 319 -4.76 16.06 6.48
CA TYR A 319 -5.53 16.58 5.36
C TYR A 319 -5.78 15.47 4.33
N LEU A 320 -6.85 15.58 3.53
CA LEU A 320 -7.10 14.67 2.41
C LEU A 320 -5.93 14.73 1.41
N LEU A 321 -5.37 15.92 1.17
CA LEU A 321 -4.18 16.06 0.32
C LEU A 321 -2.97 15.28 0.86
N ASP A 322 -2.81 15.17 2.19
CA ASP A 322 -1.73 14.40 2.82
C ASP A 322 -1.74 12.92 2.39
N VAL A 323 -2.92 12.39 2.08
CA VAL A 323 -3.10 10.99 1.63
C VAL A 323 -2.41 10.78 0.30
N PHE A 324 -2.63 11.68 -0.67
CA PHE A 324 -1.98 11.60 -1.99
C PHE A 324 -0.47 11.77 -1.87
N GLY A 325 -0.02 12.70 -1.02
CA GLY A 325 1.40 12.87 -0.69
C GLY A 325 1.99 11.59 -0.10
N GLY A 326 1.30 10.96 0.84
CA GLY A 326 1.69 9.69 1.44
C GLY A 326 1.79 8.55 0.42
N VAL A 327 0.81 8.41 -0.47
CA VAL A 327 0.86 7.42 -1.57
C VAL A 327 2.09 7.64 -2.46
N ALA A 328 2.35 8.88 -2.86
CA ALA A 328 3.49 9.23 -3.71
C ALA A 328 4.83 8.88 -3.02
N ILE A 329 5.00 9.26 -1.75
CA ILE A 329 6.21 8.92 -0.98
C ILE A 329 6.37 7.40 -0.87
N GLY A 330 5.29 6.67 -0.59
CA GLY A 330 5.33 5.21 -0.44
C GLY A 330 5.79 4.51 -1.72
N VAL A 331 5.28 4.94 -2.88
CA VAL A 331 5.72 4.44 -4.19
C VAL A 331 7.21 4.77 -4.42
N VAL A 332 7.61 6.03 -4.26
CA VAL A 332 9.01 6.45 -4.47
C VAL A 332 9.95 5.69 -3.53
N ALA A 333 9.54 5.47 -2.29
CA ALA A 333 10.32 4.73 -1.29
C ALA A 333 10.56 3.28 -1.71
N VAL A 334 9.53 2.58 -2.21
CA VAL A 334 9.64 1.20 -2.69
C VAL A 334 10.64 1.10 -3.86
N TRP A 335 10.56 2.01 -4.84
CA TRP A 335 11.45 1.99 -6.01
C TRP A 335 12.89 2.35 -5.65
N THR A 336 13.08 3.43 -4.88
CA THR A 336 14.41 3.88 -4.44
C THR A 336 15.10 2.80 -3.62
N ALA A 337 14.39 2.18 -2.70
CA ALA A 337 14.93 1.11 -1.88
C ALA A 337 15.19 -0.17 -2.69
N ALA A 338 14.36 -0.49 -3.69
CA ALA A 338 14.62 -1.64 -4.57
C ALA A 338 15.93 -1.45 -5.36
N TRP A 339 16.20 -0.24 -5.83
CA TRP A 339 17.45 0.07 -6.54
C TRP A 339 18.65 0.01 -5.59
N GLY A 340 18.54 0.66 -4.42
CA GLY A 340 19.61 0.68 -3.43
C GLY A 340 19.98 -0.69 -2.87
N THR A 341 19.00 -1.60 -2.75
CA THR A 341 19.21 -2.95 -2.18
C THR A 341 19.43 -4.04 -3.24
N GLY A 342 19.40 -3.70 -4.53
CA GLY A 342 19.54 -4.68 -5.62
C GLY A 342 18.30 -5.54 -5.90
N ASN A 343 17.14 -5.15 -5.35
CA ASN A 343 15.84 -5.76 -5.62
C ASN A 343 15.12 -5.16 -6.85
N ALA A 344 15.81 -4.32 -7.65
CA ALA A 344 15.25 -3.70 -8.86
C ALA A 344 14.71 -4.72 -9.88
N HIS A 345 15.25 -5.94 -9.91
CA HIS A 345 14.75 -7.05 -10.74
C HIS A 345 13.31 -7.49 -10.39
N ARG A 346 12.81 -7.12 -9.22
CA ARG A 346 11.43 -7.38 -8.77
C ARG A 346 10.47 -6.24 -9.10
N LEU A 347 11.00 -5.09 -9.55
CA LEU A 347 10.17 -3.97 -9.96
C LEU A 347 9.58 -4.25 -11.35
N PRO A 348 8.38 -3.74 -11.64
CA PRO A 348 7.84 -3.71 -13.00
C PRO A 348 8.82 -2.98 -13.92
N SER A 349 9.12 -3.56 -15.09
CA SER A 349 10.07 -2.96 -16.03
C SER A 349 9.51 -1.66 -16.64
N LEU A 350 10.27 -0.57 -16.55
CA LEU A 350 9.90 0.75 -17.09
C LEU A 350 10.40 0.96 -18.54
N VAL A 351 11.36 0.15 -19.00
CA VAL A 351 12.02 0.26 -20.31
C VAL A 351 11.98 -1.10 -21.01
N PRO A 352 11.64 -1.15 -22.31
CA PRO A 352 11.63 -2.39 -23.08
C PRO A 352 13.01 -3.05 -23.10
N ALA A 353 13.17 -4.17 -22.40
CA ALA A 353 14.39 -4.94 -22.47
C ALA A 353 14.40 -5.80 -23.75
N ARG A 354 15.42 -5.60 -24.60
CA ARG A 354 15.86 -6.63 -25.55
C ARG A 354 16.51 -7.73 -24.72
N HIS A 355 15.88 -8.88 -24.60
CA HIS A 355 16.49 -10.02 -23.90
C HIS A 355 17.10 -11.00 -24.91
N GLU A 356 18.42 -10.94 -25.05
CA GLU A 356 19.29 -11.90 -25.77
C GLU A 356 19.46 -13.26 -25.03
N HIS A 357 18.60 -13.57 -24.06
CA HIS A 357 18.66 -14.81 -23.26
C HIS A 357 17.41 -15.67 -23.36
N ALA A 358 16.50 -15.35 -24.29
CA ALA A 358 15.34 -16.21 -24.59
C ALA A 358 15.73 -17.50 -25.35
N ASP A 359 16.96 -17.59 -25.88
CA ASP A 359 17.41 -18.72 -26.70
C ASP A 359 17.91 -19.94 -25.87
N ALA A 360 17.97 -19.85 -24.54
CA ALA A 360 18.51 -20.93 -23.70
C ALA A 360 17.46 -21.85 -23.05
N LEU A 361 16.16 -21.63 -23.27
CA LEU A 361 15.08 -22.50 -22.79
C LEU A 361 14.27 -23.18 -23.90
N THR A 362 14.65 -23.00 -25.17
CA THR A 362 14.11 -23.77 -26.29
C THR A 362 14.78 -25.14 -26.36
N SER A 363 14.34 -26.08 -25.50
CA SER A 363 14.46 -27.50 -25.83
C SER A 363 13.34 -27.86 -26.82
N PRO A 364 13.64 -28.53 -27.95
CA PRO A 364 12.71 -28.67 -29.07
C PRO A 364 11.74 -29.83 -28.82
N ALA A 365 10.61 -29.53 -28.20
CA ALA A 365 9.40 -30.35 -28.29
C ALA A 365 8.12 -29.48 -28.15
N TYR A 366 8.19 -28.22 -28.57
CA TYR A 366 7.03 -27.33 -28.63
C TYR A 366 6.47 -27.38 -30.05
N ASP A 367 5.58 -28.34 -30.28
CA ASP A 367 4.68 -28.31 -31.43
C ASP A 367 3.91 -26.99 -31.41
N GLY A 368 3.86 -26.32 -32.56
CA GLY A 368 3.41 -24.95 -32.78
C GLY A 368 1.90 -24.72 -32.61
N SER A 369 1.31 -25.14 -31.49
CA SER A 369 -0.09 -24.87 -31.18
C SER A 369 -0.23 -23.66 -30.24
N VAL A 370 -0.62 -22.51 -30.82
CA VAL A 370 -1.40 -21.42 -30.21
C VAL A 370 -0.89 -20.91 -28.85
N GLY A 371 -0.13 -19.81 -28.84
CA GLY A 371 0.28 -19.12 -27.62
C GLY A 371 -0.93 -18.86 -26.70
N ALA A 372 -0.91 -19.44 -25.50
CA ALA A 372 -2.06 -19.49 -24.60
C ALA A 372 -2.62 -18.08 -24.31
N VAL A 373 -3.81 -17.79 -24.86
CA VAL A 373 -4.52 -16.52 -24.72
C VAL A 373 -4.72 -16.20 -23.23
N GLY A 374 -4.41 -14.96 -22.82
CA GLY A 374 -4.65 -14.47 -21.46
C GLY A 374 -3.59 -14.78 -20.41
N ARG A 375 -2.52 -15.50 -20.77
CA ARG A 375 -1.37 -15.71 -19.85
C ARG A 375 -0.41 -14.52 -19.85
N ALA A 376 0.09 -14.17 -18.66
CA ALA A 376 1.12 -13.16 -18.49
C ALA A 376 2.36 -13.50 -19.33
N ARG A 377 2.83 -12.53 -20.11
CA ARG A 377 4.01 -12.62 -20.97
C ARG A 377 5.08 -11.67 -20.43
N PRO A 378 5.99 -12.14 -19.57
CA PRO A 378 6.99 -11.28 -18.92
C PRO A 378 7.79 -10.43 -19.92
N GLU A 379 8.06 -10.98 -21.10
CA GLU A 379 8.78 -10.33 -22.21
C GLU A 379 8.05 -9.12 -22.82
N ARG A 380 6.75 -8.95 -22.52
CA ARG A 380 5.93 -7.84 -23.02
C ARG A 380 5.54 -6.83 -21.94
N GLU A 381 5.91 -7.05 -20.67
CA GLU A 381 5.59 -6.14 -19.57
C GLU A 381 6.25 -4.77 -19.73
N ARG A 382 5.42 -3.74 -19.82
CA ARG A 382 5.82 -2.34 -20.02
C ARG A 382 4.84 -1.43 -19.30
N PHE A 383 5.34 -0.39 -18.63
CA PHE A 383 4.48 0.63 -18.04
C PHE A 383 3.92 1.59 -19.10
N TRP A 384 4.77 2.11 -20.00
CA TRP A 384 4.35 3.04 -21.05
C TRP A 384 3.97 2.30 -22.34
N SER A 385 2.73 2.49 -22.76
CA SER A 385 2.09 1.91 -23.94
C SER A 385 0.98 2.86 -24.41
N TRP A 386 0.48 2.71 -25.63
CA TRP A 386 -0.64 3.54 -26.07
C TRP A 386 -1.89 3.39 -25.18
N PRO A 387 -2.28 2.17 -24.73
CA PRO A 387 -3.34 2.00 -23.75
C PRO A 387 -3.11 2.79 -22.47
N THR A 388 -1.93 2.67 -21.84
CA THR A 388 -1.66 3.36 -20.58
C THR A 388 -1.57 4.87 -20.71
N VAL A 389 -1.16 5.38 -21.89
CA VAL A 389 -1.26 6.82 -22.20
C VAL A 389 -2.73 7.26 -22.24
N VAL A 390 -3.60 6.49 -22.89
CA VAL A 390 -5.05 6.76 -22.89
C VAL A 390 -5.62 6.71 -21.48
N THR A 391 -5.22 5.71 -20.66
CA THR A 391 -5.60 5.60 -19.24
C THR A 391 -5.22 6.85 -18.44
N VAL A 392 -4.00 7.38 -18.61
CA VAL A 392 -3.59 8.60 -17.92
C VAL A 392 -4.38 9.82 -18.42
N LEU A 393 -4.52 9.97 -19.74
CA LEU A 393 -5.23 11.10 -20.34
C LEU A 393 -6.72 11.12 -19.97
N ARG A 394 -7.40 9.97 -19.97
CA ARG A 394 -8.81 9.88 -19.56
C ARG A 394 -8.99 10.25 -18.10
N THR A 395 -8.08 9.84 -17.21
CA THR A 395 -8.17 10.17 -15.79
C THR A 395 -7.96 11.65 -15.54
N VAL A 396 -6.95 12.25 -16.18
CA VAL A 396 -6.74 13.72 -16.09
C VAL A 396 -7.96 14.47 -16.65
N GLY A 397 -8.49 14.05 -17.80
CA GLY A 397 -9.68 14.67 -18.40
C GLY A 397 -10.93 14.53 -17.53
N ALA A 398 -11.20 13.33 -17.01
CA ALA A 398 -12.33 13.07 -16.12
C ALA A 398 -12.24 13.89 -14.83
N LEU A 399 -11.07 13.92 -14.19
CA LEU A 399 -10.83 14.74 -12.99
C LEU A 399 -10.99 16.23 -13.27
N THR A 400 -10.51 16.71 -14.43
CA THR A 400 -10.69 18.12 -14.83
C THR A 400 -12.18 18.47 -14.94
N MET A 401 -12.99 17.62 -15.58
CA MET A 401 -14.42 17.85 -15.68
C MET A 401 -15.14 17.76 -14.34
N VAL A 402 -14.72 16.83 -13.48
CA VAL A 402 -15.24 16.74 -12.11
C VAL A 402 -14.95 18.03 -11.34
N VAL A 403 -13.72 18.55 -11.39
CA VAL A 403 -13.35 19.83 -10.77
C VAL A 403 -14.22 20.98 -11.29
N LEU A 404 -14.45 21.04 -12.61
CA LEU A 404 -15.36 22.04 -13.20
C LEU A 404 -16.81 21.86 -12.75
N ALA A 405 -17.27 20.61 -12.61
CA ALA A 405 -18.61 20.28 -12.17
C ALA A 405 -18.90 20.78 -10.77
N PHE A 406 -17.95 20.61 -9.85
CA PHE A 406 -18.10 21.11 -8.51
C PHE A 406 -17.97 22.63 -8.42
N ARG A 407 -17.05 23.23 -9.20
CA ARG A 407 -16.89 24.69 -9.26
C ARG A 407 -18.18 25.39 -9.69
N ASP A 408 -18.83 24.87 -10.74
CA ASP A 408 -19.99 25.51 -11.37
C ASP A 408 -21.31 24.84 -10.95
N ASP A 409 -21.29 23.96 -9.95
CA ASP A 409 -22.43 23.14 -9.47
C ASP A 409 -23.24 22.50 -10.61
N SER A 410 -22.53 21.95 -11.60
CA SER A 410 -23.08 21.54 -12.89
C SER A 410 -23.07 20.02 -13.05
N MET A 411 -24.26 19.43 -12.97
CA MET A 411 -24.49 18.02 -13.32
C MET A 411 -24.00 17.70 -14.74
N GLY A 412 -24.08 18.65 -15.67
CA GLY A 412 -23.60 18.47 -17.04
C GLY A 412 -22.11 18.19 -17.12
N PHE A 413 -21.28 18.92 -16.36
CA PHE A 413 -19.85 18.66 -16.29
C PHE A 413 -19.52 17.35 -15.56
N LEU A 414 -20.32 16.99 -14.54
CA LEU A 414 -20.13 15.74 -13.81
C LEU A 414 -20.38 14.54 -14.73
N LEU A 415 -21.48 14.58 -15.50
CA LEU A 415 -21.80 13.59 -16.52
C LEU A 415 -20.80 13.59 -17.69
N ALA A 416 -20.25 14.74 -18.06
CA ALA A 416 -19.20 14.81 -19.07
C ALA A 416 -17.89 14.15 -18.58
N GLY A 417 -17.52 14.35 -17.31
CA GLY A 417 -16.39 13.65 -16.68
C GLY A 417 -16.57 12.14 -16.67
N LEU A 418 -17.77 11.68 -16.31
CA LEU A 418 -18.15 10.26 -16.42
C LEU A 418 -18.06 9.75 -17.86
N ALA A 419 -18.53 10.52 -18.85
CA ALA A 419 -18.48 10.14 -20.25
C ALA A 419 -17.04 10.02 -20.76
N ILE A 420 -16.15 10.96 -20.40
CA ILE A 420 -14.71 10.89 -20.72
C ILE A 420 -14.09 9.64 -20.10
N TYR A 421 -14.39 9.39 -18.82
CA TYR A 421 -13.92 8.21 -18.11
C TYR A 421 -14.35 6.92 -18.84
N TRP A 422 -15.65 6.71 -19.05
CA TRP A 422 -16.16 5.49 -19.69
C TRP A 422 -15.69 5.34 -21.14
N ALA A 423 -15.67 6.42 -21.93
CA ALA A 423 -15.17 6.36 -23.30
C ALA A 423 -13.69 5.99 -23.34
N GLY A 424 -12.89 6.57 -22.44
CA GLY A 424 -11.46 6.28 -22.30
C GLY A 424 -11.18 4.84 -21.87
N ASP A 425 -11.91 4.32 -20.87
CA ASP A 425 -11.78 2.96 -20.34
C ASP A 425 -12.15 1.88 -21.38
N ASN A 426 -13.12 2.19 -22.25
CA ASN A 426 -13.41 1.32 -23.39
C ASN A 426 -12.30 1.40 -24.45
N LEU A 427 -11.74 2.59 -24.65
CA LEU A 427 -10.71 2.84 -25.66
C LEU A 427 -9.36 2.22 -25.31
N ASP A 428 -8.88 2.37 -24.07
CA ASP A 428 -7.59 1.78 -23.66
C ASP A 428 -7.64 0.25 -23.72
N GLY A 429 -8.72 -0.37 -23.26
CA GLY A 429 -8.93 -1.81 -23.33
C GLY A 429 -9.06 -2.31 -24.77
N TRP A 430 -9.77 -1.58 -25.64
CA TRP A 430 -9.85 -1.89 -27.07
C TRP A 430 -8.48 -1.80 -27.75
N LEU A 431 -7.73 -0.74 -27.44
CA LEU A 431 -6.41 -0.48 -28.01
C LEU A 431 -5.40 -1.54 -27.54
N ALA A 432 -5.46 -1.95 -26.28
CA ALA A 432 -4.61 -2.99 -25.71
C ALA A 432 -4.79 -4.32 -26.45
N ARG A 433 -6.05 -4.71 -26.70
CA ARG A 433 -6.38 -5.94 -27.44
C ARG A 433 -6.01 -5.85 -28.92
N ARG A 434 -6.24 -4.70 -29.56
CA ARG A 434 -6.02 -4.53 -31.00
C ARG A 434 -4.53 -4.40 -31.36
N LEU A 435 -3.74 -3.79 -30.48
CA LEU A 435 -2.30 -3.64 -30.66
C LEU A 435 -1.50 -4.79 -30.02
N ASP A 436 -2.16 -5.77 -29.38
CA ASP A 436 -1.52 -6.87 -28.65
C ASP A 436 -0.54 -6.35 -27.57
N GLN A 437 -0.97 -5.28 -26.88
CA GLN A 437 -0.22 -4.53 -25.84
C GLN A 437 -0.79 -4.74 -24.43
N GLU A 438 -1.54 -5.81 -24.19
CA GLU A 438 -2.03 -6.13 -22.85
C GLU A 438 -0.88 -6.51 -21.90
N THR A 439 -0.80 -5.81 -20.77
CA THR A 439 0.23 -6.03 -19.74
C THR A 439 -0.41 -6.08 -18.34
N ARG A 440 0.21 -6.81 -17.40
CA ARG A 440 -0.24 -6.80 -15.99
C ARG A 440 -0.08 -5.44 -15.38
N THR A 441 1.03 -4.78 -15.70
CA THR A 441 1.32 -3.42 -15.24
C THR A 441 0.24 -2.43 -15.70
N GLY A 442 -0.14 -2.50 -16.98
CA GLY A 442 -1.24 -1.71 -17.53
C GLY A 442 -2.58 -2.02 -16.85
N ALA A 443 -2.91 -3.30 -16.65
CA ALA A 443 -4.14 -3.69 -15.96
C ALA A 443 -4.21 -3.19 -14.51
N VAL A 444 -3.09 -3.16 -13.78
CA VAL A 444 -3.04 -2.58 -12.42
C VAL A 444 -3.20 -1.06 -12.46
N ALA A 445 -2.54 -0.39 -13.41
CA ALA A 445 -2.68 1.06 -13.58
C ALA A 445 -4.13 1.46 -13.91
N ASP A 446 -4.79 0.69 -14.78
CA ASP A 446 -6.20 0.80 -15.15
C ASP A 446 -7.12 0.72 -13.93
N ILE A 447 -7.00 -0.35 -13.12
CA ILE A 447 -7.75 -0.56 -11.87
C ILE A 447 -7.61 0.64 -10.89
N VAL A 448 -6.41 1.24 -10.80
CA VAL A 448 -6.16 2.41 -9.95
C VAL A 448 -6.79 3.66 -10.56
N CYS A 449 -6.62 3.88 -11.86
CA CYS A 449 -7.13 5.04 -12.58
C CYS A 449 -8.66 5.07 -12.64
N ASP A 450 -9.31 3.91 -12.69
CA ASP A 450 -10.77 3.78 -12.56
C ASP A 450 -11.27 4.34 -11.23
N ARG A 451 -10.58 4.02 -10.14
CA ARG A 451 -10.94 4.50 -8.80
C ARG A 451 -10.71 6.00 -8.67
N LEU A 452 -9.58 6.48 -9.18
CA LEU A 452 -9.29 7.91 -9.23
C LEU A 452 -10.31 8.69 -10.07
N SER A 453 -10.92 8.07 -11.08
CA SER A 453 -11.91 8.74 -11.94
C SER A 453 -13.33 8.63 -11.38
N ALA A 454 -13.73 7.45 -10.91
CA ALA A 454 -15.10 7.15 -10.49
C ALA A 454 -15.43 7.70 -9.10
N VAL A 455 -14.52 7.63 -8.13
CA VAL A 455 -14.82 8.08 -6.75
C VAL A 455 -15.13 9.57 -6.70
N PRO A 456 -14.34 10.47 -7.32
CA PRO A 456 -14.68 11.89 -7.36
C PRO A 456 -16.02 12.19 -8.04
N PHE A 457 -16.40 11.41 -9.07
CA PHE A 457 -17.71 11.51 -9.69
C PHE A 457 -18.85 11.18 -8.69
N TYR A 458 -18.71 10.09 -7.94
CA TYR A 458 -19.70 9.69 -6.94
C TYR A 458 -19.79 10.67 -5.77
N VAL A 459 -18.65 11.20 -5.32
CA VAL A 459 -18.61 12.31 -4.37
C VAL A 459 -19.37 13.51 -4.94
N GLY A 460 -19.26 13.77 -6.24
CA GLY A 460 -20.01 14.83 -6.92
C GLY A 460 -21.51 14.63 -6.97
N LEU A 461 -21.98 13.39 -7.04
CA LEU A 461 -23.40 13.10 -6.93
C LEU A 461 -23.94 13.35 -5.53
N VAL A 462 -23.20 12.93 -4.49
CA VAL A 462 -23.58 13.17 -3.09
C VAL A 462 -23.56 14.67 -2.77
N TRP A 463 -22.61 15.39 -3.36
CA TRP A 463 -22.53 16.83 -3.25
C TRP A 463 -23.78 17.54 -3.79
N MET A 464 -24.23 17.14 -4.98
CA MET A 464 -25.42 17.73 -5.60
C MET A 464 -26.72 17.24 -4.96
N ASP A 465 -26.72 16.06 -4.34
CA ASP A 465 -27.86 15.47 -3.66
C ASP A 465 -27.42 14.63 -2.45
N THR A 466 -27.49 15.22 -1.27
CA THR A 466 -27.05 14.60 -0.01
C THR A 466 -27.89 13.40 0.40
N THR A 467 -29.10 13.24 -0.16
CA THR A 467 -29.92 12.03 0.09
C THR A 467 -29.24 10.77 -0.45
N LEU A 468 -28.31 10.92 -1.40
CA LEU A 468 -27.54 9.84 -2.01
C LEU A 468 -26.28 9.47 -1.19
N ALA A 469 -26.02 10.15 -0.08
CA ALA A 469 -24.82 9.93 0.75
C ALA A 469 -24.68 8.48 1.22
N LEU A 470 -25.76 7.89 1.75
CA LEU A 470 -25.75 6.51 2.23
C LEU A 470 -25.51 5.48 1.11
N PRO A 471 -26.28 5.45 0.00
CA PRO A 471 -26.05 4.47 -1.06
C PRO A 471 -24.68 4.62 -1.70
N VAL A 472 -24.24 5.86 -1.96
CA VAL A 472 -22.93 6.13 -2.54
C VAL A 472 -21.81 5.76 -1.58
N GLY A 473 -21.93 6.08 -0.29
CA GLY A 473 -20.94 5.72 0.72
C GLY A 473 -20.72 4.22 0.81
N VAL A 474 -21.80 3.43 0.80
CA VAL A 474 -21.73 1.96 0.78
C VAL A 474 -21.03 1.47 -0.49
N TYR A 475 -21.41 1.99 -1.65
CA TYR A 475 -20.81 1.60 -2.93
C TYR A 475 -19.34 2.00 -3.06
N VAL A 476 -18.98 3.22 -2.70
CA VAL A 476 -17.60 3.72 -2.75
C VAL A 476 -16.72 2.92 -1.80
N LEU A 477 -17.20 2.59 -0.59
CA LEU A 477 -16.49 1.71 0.34
C LEU A 477 -16.30 0.32 -0.27
N GLU A 478 -17.34 -0.28 -0.84
CA GLU A 478 -17.27 -1.56 -1.55
C GLU A 478 -16.23 -1.53 -2.67
N PHE A 479 -16.30 -0.52 -3.54
CA PHE A 479 -15.46 -0.36 -4.73
C PHE A 479 -13.99 -0.06 -4.40
N LEU A 480 -13.74 0.79 -3.40
CA LEU A 480 -12.39 1.13 -2.94
C LEU A 480 -11.74 0.01 -2.13
N VAL A 481 -12.51 -0.71 -1.32
CA VAL A 481 -11.99 -1.76 -0.43
C VAL A 481 -12.07 -3.13 -1.09
N VAL A 482 -13.29 -3.64 -1.21
CA VAL A 482 -13.58 -5.05 -1.44
C VAL A 482 -13.30 -5.39 -2.90
N ASP A 483 -13.79 -4.56 -3.81
CA ASP A 483 -13.51 -4.74 -5.24
C ASP A 483 -12.03 -4.53 -5.55
N LEU A 484 -11.32 -3.62 -4.88
CA LEU A 484 -9.90 -3.43 -5.15
C LEU A 484 -9.10 -4.70 -4.86
N VAL A 485 -9.34 -5.29 -3.69
CA VAL A 485 -8.68 -6.54 -3.30
C VAL A 485 -9.07 -7.67 -4.25
N LEU A 486 -10.36 -7.78 -4.59
CA LEU A 486 -10.87 -8.78 -5.51
C LEU A 486 -10.25 -8.64 -6.91
N SER A 487 -10.22 -7.41 -7.44
CA SER A 487 -9.74 -7.05 -8.77
C SER A 487 -8.22 -7.13 -8.89
N LEU A 488 -7.44 -6.93 -7.81
CA LEU A 488 -6.01 -7.24 -7.78
C LEU A 488 -5.72 -8.73 -7.58
N GLY A 489 -6.73 -9.51 -7.20
CA GLY A 489 -6.63 -10.95 -6.94
C GLY A 489 -6.05 -11.76 -8.09
N PHE A 490 -6.30 -11.38 -9.36
CA PHE A 490 -5.76 -12.07 -10.54
C PHE A 490 -4.23 -12.17 -10.54
N LEU A 491 -3.53 -11.28 -9.82
CA LEU A 491 -2.07 -11.27 -9.73
C LEU A 491 -1.50 -12.55 -9.11
N ALA A 492 -2.30 -13.28 -8.34
CA ALA A 492 -1.90 -14.56 -7.75
C ALA A 492 -1.80 -15.71 -8.77
N TRP A 493 -2.33 -15.54 -10.00
CA TRP A 493 -2.25 -16.49 -11.11
C TRP A 493 -1.51 -15.88 -12.29
N PRO A 494 -0.93 -16.68 -13.22
CA PRO A 494 -0.19 -16.17 -14.38
C PRO A 494 -1.12 -15.57 -15.46
N LEU A 495 -2.04 -14.70 -15.07
CA LEU A 495 -3.01 -13.99 -15.91
C LEU A 495 -2.54 -12.57 -16.20
N VAL A 496 -2.83 -12.05 -17.40
CA VAL A 496 -2.51 -10.66 -17.78
C VAL A 496 -3.42 -9.65 -17.09
N SER A 497 -4.71 -9.97 -16.96
CA SER A 497 -5.72 -9.07 -16.39
C SER A 497 -6.89 -9.87 -15.82
N PRO A 498 -7.78 -9.23 -15.02
CA PRO A 498 -9.00 -9.87 -14.51
C PRO A 498 -9.95 -10.36 -15.61
N ASN A 499 -9.85 -9.82 -16.83
CA ASN A 499 -10.67 -10.25 -17.97
C ASN A 499 -10.46 -11.73 -18.32
N TYR A 500 -9.29 -12.28 -18.00
CA TYR A 500 -8.93 -13.68 -18.26
C TYR A 500 -9.20 -14.62 -17.07
N PHE A 501 -9.85 -14.12 -16.01
CA PHE A 501 -10.08 -14.91 -14.81
C PHE A 501 -11.01 -16.11 -15.03
N TYR A 502 -11.73 -16.18 -16.15
CA TYR A 502 -12.50 -17.37 -16.54
C TYR A 502 -11.64 -18.63 -16.67
N LEU A 503 -10.32 -18.47 -16.90
CA LEU A 503 -9.35 -19.56 -16.94
C LEU A 503 -9.10 -20.20 -15.55
N VAL A 504 -9.40 -19.47 -14.48
CA VAL A 504 -9.24 -19.91 -13.08
C VAL A 504 -10.59 -20.27 -12.48
N ASP A 505 -11.54 -19.35 -12.52
CA ASP A 505 -12.90 -19.56 -12.06
C ASP A 505 -13.90 -18.79 -12.93
N HIS A 506 -14.63 -19.53 -13.77
CA HIS A 506 -15.64 -18.97 -14.65
C HIS A 506 -16.80 -18.30 -13.91
N ARG A 507 -17.21 -18.80 -12.73
CA ARG A 507 -18.30 -18.19 -11.96
C ARG A 507 -17.86 -16.85 -11.37
N LEU A 508 -16.65 -16.81 -10.81
CA LEU A 508 -16.10 -15.57 -10.27
C LEU A 508 -15.93 -14.52 -11.37
N TRP A 509 -15.45 -14.94 -12.54
CA TRP A 509 -15.37 -14.10 -13.72
C TRP A 509 -16.74 -13.63 -14.21
N ALA A 510 -17.72 -14.53 -14.32
CA ALA A 510 -19.06 -14.20 -14.80
C ALA A 510 -19.71 -13.09 -13.95
N LEU A 511 -19.57 -13.18 -12.63
CA LEU A 511 -20.16 -12.24 -11.68
C LEU A 511 -19.42 -10.89 -11.61
N ASN A 512 -18.11 -10.86 -11.88
CA ASN A 512 -17.28 -9.67 -11.64
C ASN A 512 -16.77 -8.99 -12.91
N TRP A 513 -16.20 -9.76 -13.84
CA TRP A 513 -15.39 -9.23 -14.95
C TRP A 513 -15.91 -9.59 -16.35
N SER A 514 -16.99 -10.37 -16.45
CA SER A 514 -17.69 -10.54 -17.73
C SER A 514 -18.32 -9.23 -18.18
N PRO A 515 -18.63 -9.04 -19.48
CA PRO A 515 -19.30 -7.82 -19.95
C PRO A 515 -20.58 -7.50 -19.16
N LEU A 516 -21.40 -8.51 -18.87
CA LEU A 516 -22.60 -8.35 -18.03
C LEU A 516 -22.24 -8.05 -16.58
N GLY A 517 -21.27 -8.76 -15.99
CA GLY A 517 -20.81 -8.52 -14.62
C GLY A 517 -20.29 -7.10 -14.43
N LYS A 518 -19.44 -6.60 -15.33
CA LYS A 518 -18.94 -5.21 -15.29
C LYS A 518 -20.07 -4.19 -15.39
N THR A 519 -21.03 -4.43 -16.28
CA THR A 519 -22.20 -3.56 -16.45
C THR A 519 -23.06 -3.53 -15.19
N VAL A 520 -23.34 -4.68 -14.58
CA VAL A 520 -24.15 -4.76 -13.35
C VAL A 520 -23.41 -4.15 -12.15
N ASN A 521 -22.12 -4.42 -11.99
CA ASN A 521 -21.35 -3.93 -10.85
C ASN A 521 -21.04 -2.42 -10.90
N SER A 522 -21.10 -1.81 -12.09
CA SER A 522 -20.71 -0.41 -12.27
C SER A 522 -21.86 0.45 -12.79
N ALA A 523 -22.37 0.14 -13.99
CA ALA A 523 -23.37 0.96 -14.66
C ALA A 523 -24.79 0.80 -14.07
N ALA A 524 -25.16 -0.38 -13.55
CA ALA A 524 -26.52 -0.57 -13.02
C ALA A 524 -26.76 0.19 -11.72
N PHE A 525 -25.78 0.21 -10.79
CA PHE A 525 -25.88 1.03 -9.58
C PHE A 525 -26.02 2.52 -9.94
N LEU A 526 -25.22 2.98 -10.89
CA LEU A 526 -25.27 4.36 -11.35
C LEU A 526 -26.60 4.70 -12.05
N ALA A 527 -27.12 3.79 -12.86
CA ALA A 527 -28.41 3.97 -13.53
C ALA A 527 -29.55 4.06 -12.51
N ILE A 528 -29.55 3.23 -11.46
CA ILE A 528 -30.52 3.33 -10.36
C ILE A 528 -30.41 4.71 -9.71
N LEU A 529 -29.20 5.12 -9.32
CA LEU A 529 -28.94 6.43 -8.72
C LEU A 529 -29.48 7.60 -9.56
N LEU A 530 -29.15 7.63 -10.85
CA LEU A 530 -29.47 8.77 -11.72
C LEU A 530 -30.93 8.78 -12.20
N LEU A 531 -31.53 7.61 -12.44
CA LEU A 531 -32.87 7.50 -13.02
C LEU A 531 -33.98 7.49 -11.98
N THR A 532 -33.77 6.80 -10.85
CA THR A 532 -34.82 6.69 -9.82
C THR A 532 -34.68 7.76 -8.76
N ARG A 533 -33.44 8.20 -8.46
CA ARG A 533 -33.11 9.05 -7.31
C ARG A 533 -33.65 8.54 -5.98
N ASP A 534 -33.96 7.25 -5.90
CA ASP A 534 -34.46 6.61 -4.69
C ASP A 534 -33.27 6.09 -3.88
N ALA A 535 -32.96 6.80 -2.80
CA ALA A 535 -31.85 6.48 -1.92
C ALA A 535 -31.99 5.10 -1.27
N VAL A 536 -33.21 4.65 -0.97
CA VAL A 536 -33.46 3.34 -0.35
C VAL A 536 -33.18 2.23 -1.36
N LEU A 537 -33.74 2.35 -2.57
CA LEU A 537 -33.50 1.37 -3.63
C LEU A 537 -32.01 1.29 -4.00
N ALA A 538 -31.34 2.44 -4.13
CA ALA A 538 -29.91 2.50 -4.38
C ALA A 538 -29.09 1.87 -3.25
N THR A 539 -29.50 2.07 -1.99
CA THR A 539 -28.78 1.51 -0.81
C THR A 539 -28.92 0.01 -0.77
N VAL A 540 -30.13 -0.51 -1.00
CA VAL A 540 -30.38 -1.95 -1.08
C VAL A 540 -29.54 -2.57 -2.19
N PHE A 541 -29.44 -1.91 -3.35
CA PHE A 541 -28.60 -2.38 -4.45
C PHE A 541 -27.10 -2.35 -4.11
N ALA A 542 -26.61 -1.27 -3.51
CA ALA A 542 -25.21 -1.14 -3.07
C ALA A 542 -24.85 -2.22 -2.02
N LEU A 543 -25.73 -2.50 -1.06
CA LEU A 543 -25.55 -3.58 -0.09
C LEU A 543 -25.57 -4.97 -0.74
N ALA A 544 -26.42 -5.17 -1.75
CA ALA A 544 -26.45 -6.40 -2.52
C ALA A 544 -25.15 -6.61 -3.31
N LEU A 545 -24.61 -5.55 -3.93
CA LEU A 545 -23.29 -5.56 -4.59
C LEU A 545 -22.17 -5.84 -3.58
N LEU A 546 -22.15 -5.16 -2.44
CA LEU A 546 -21.18 -5.41 -1.37
C LEU A 546 -21.23 -6.88 -0.92
N THR A 547 -22.44 -7.42 -0.73
CA THR A 547 -22.62 -8.83 -0.38
C THR A 547 -22.07 -9.75 -1.47
N LEU A 548 -22.40 -9.50 -2.75
CA LEU A 548 -21.87 -10.24 -3.89
C LEU A 548 -20.33 -10.20 -3.93
N LYS A 549 -19.74 -9.05 -3.64
CA LYS A 549 -18.29 -8.80 -3.68
C LYS A 549 -17.59 -9.47 -2.51
N VAL A 550 -18.15 -9.42 -1.32
CA VAL A 550 -17.67 -10.18 -0.15
C VAL A 550 -17.76 -11.68 -0.41
N LEU A 551 -18.85 -12.19 -1.00
CA LEU A 551 -18.98 -13.60 -1.35
C LEU A 551 -18.00 -14.01 -2.45
N SER A 552 -17.79 -13.15 -3.45
CA SER A 552 -16.78 -13.32 -4.50
C SER A 552 -15.38 -13.35 -3.91
N LEU A 553 -15.08 -12.45 -2.99
CA LEU A 553 -13.81 -12.36 -2.28
C LEU A 553 -13.57 -13.61 -1.41
N ALA A 554 -14.59 -14.06 -0.67
CA ALA A 554 -14.53 -15.30 0.10
C ALA A 554 -14.30 -16.53 -0.79
N ARG A 555 -14.92 -16.58 -1.97
CA ARG A 555 -14.68 -17.63 -2.97
C ARG A 555 -13.26 -17.57 -3.52
N LEU A 556 -12.76 -16.38 -3.84
CA LEU A 556 -11.39 -16.16 -4.28
C LEU A 556 -10.39 -16.63 -3.21
N LEU A 557 -10.63 -16.38 -1.92
CA LEU A 557 -9.79 -16.87 -0.81
C LEU A 557 -9.70 -18.39 -0.77
N ARG A 558 -10.81 -19.08 -1.03
CA ARG A 558 -10.84 -20.55 -1.07
C ARG A 558 -9.98 -21.09 -2.22
N HIS A 559 -9.87 -20.37 -3.33
CA HIS A 559 -8.98 -20.74 -4.45
C HIS A 559 -7.52 -20.32 -4.24
N ALA A 560 -7.27 -19.25 -3.47
CA ALA A 560 -5.93 -18.73 -3.19
C ALA A 560 -5.18 -19.47 -2.06
N LEU A 561 -5.83 -20.43 -1.39
CA LEU A 561 -5.21 -21.44 -0.53
C LEU A 561 -4.89 -22.66 -1.40
N PRO A 562 -3.64 -22.86 -1.88
CA PRO A 562 -3.27 -24.12 -2.49
C PRO A 562 -3.20 -25.16 -1.39
N ASP A 563 -3.96 -26.24 -1.49
CA ASP A 563 -3.54 -27.49 -0.88
C ASP A 563 -2.12 -27.78 -1.40
N ALA A 564 -1.19 -27.98 -0.48
CA ALA A 564 0.24 -28.13 -0.76
C ALA A 564 0.60 -29.43 -1.50
N SER A 565 -0.31 -30.01 -2.28
CA SER A 565 -0.18 -31.38 -2.81
C SER A 565 -0.47 -31.57 -4.30
N VAL A 566 -0.79 -30.54 -5.10
CA VAL A 566 -1.09 -30.76 -6.54
C VAL A 566 -0.16 -29.97 -7.46
N HIS A 567 0.98 -30.58 -7.78
CA HIS A 567 1.72 -30.32 -9.01
C HIS A 567 0.96 -30.91 -10.22
N ASP A 568 -0.06 -30.23 -10.73
CA ASP A 568 -0.49 -30.41 -12.15
C ASP A 568 -1.37 -29.22 -12.62
N PRO A 569 -0.90 -28.32 -13.50
CA PRO A 569 -1.72 -27.24 -14.04
C PRO A 569 -2.39 -27.68 -15.35
N ARG A 570 -3.37 -28.60 -15.29
CA ARG A 570 -4.28 -28.83 -16.42
C ARG A 570 -5.39 -27.79 -16.38
N ILE A 571 -5.13 -26.64 -17.02
CA ILE A 571 -6.18 -25.70 -17.43
C ILE A 571 -7.06 -26.46 -18.43
N ARG A 572 -8.37 -26.56 -18.16
CA ARG A 572 -9.34 -27.22 -19.03
C ARG A 572 -9.35 -26.55 -20.40
N GLY A 573 -8.79 -27.21 -21.42
CA GLY A 573 -8.99 -26.83 -22.81
C GLY A 573 -10.46 -27.05 -23.20
N HIS A 574 -11.09 -26.05 -23.78
CA HIS A 574 -12.36 -26.24 -24.48
C HIS A 574 -12.10 -27.11 -25.72
N ALA A 575 -12.56 -28.36 -25.67
CA ALA A 575 -12.66 -29.20 -26.85
C ALA A 575 -13.67 -28.55 -27.81
N ALA A 576 -13.18 -28.10 -28.96
CA ALA A 576 -14.03 -27.78 -30.10
C ALA A 576 -14.78 -29.06 -30.49
N LYS A 577 -16.11 -29.00 -30.48
CA LYS A 577 -16.98 -30.03 -31.05
C LYS A 577 -16.67 -30.11 -32.54
N SER A 578 -16.01 -31.19 -32.98
CA SER A 578 -16.01 -31.58 -34.39
C SER A 578 -17.43 -31.99 -34.77
N ALA A 579 -18.02 -31.21 -35.68
CA ALA A 579 -19.25 -31.57 -36.37
C ALA A 579 -19.04 -32.87 -37.17
N GLY A 580 -20.05 -33.73 -37.15
CA GLY A 580 -20.07 -34.97 -37.92
C GLY A 580 -20.23 -34.73 -39.42
N GLY A 581 -19.76 -35.71 -40.17
CA GLY A 581 -20.11 -35.95 -41.56
C GLY A 581 -19.93 -37.45 -41.86
N ALA A 582 -21.05 -38.14 -42.06
CA ALA A 582 -21.15 -39.51 -42.60
C ALA A 582 -20.54 -39.54 -44.02
N GLY A 583 -19.69 -40.49 -44.40
CA GLY A 583 -20.01 -41.85 -44.88
C GLY A 583 -20.00 -41.89 -46.43
N PRO A 584 -19.88 -43.03 -47.13
CA PRO A 584 -19.49 -44.39 -46.74
C PRO A 584 -18.00 -44.70 -46.95
#